data_AF-A0A3C0QH30-F1
#
_entry.id   AF-A0A3C0QH30-F1
#
_cell.length_a   1.000
_cell.length_b   1.000
_cell.length_c   1.000
_cell.angle_alpha   90.00
_cell.angle_beta   90.00
_cell.angle_gamma   90.00
#
_symmetry.space_group_name_H-M   'P 1'
#
loop_
_entity.id
_entity.type
_entity.pdbx_description
1 polymer ?
#
loop_
_entity_poly.entity_id
_entity_poly.type
_entity_poly.pdbx_seq_one_letter_code
_entity_poly.pdbx_strand_id
1 'polypeptide(L)'
;VSSGNTGAIAAGGVILLGRIPGIDRPGLGAMLPVLNRPTLLMDVGGTVRCKPINLFQFAQMGSIYMKLFRNVENPSVRLLNMGEELTKGDEVISAARQLIENSDLNYQGYAEANDIPNGISDVIICDGFTGNVVIKFGEGLGELLKDQFKEEYANHLLPKVGLLFMWTAMKRVLGRFDWEKAGGSPVLGVNGTVIKVHGRSKSKAISYAILGAANFAEHNGVGRIREEIARGGAQ
;
A
#
# COMPACT_ATOMS: atom_id res chain seq x y z
N VAL A 1 6.47 9.84 12.68
CA VAL A 1 5.47 10.27 11.66
C VAL A 1 5.99 11.53 10.99
N SER A 2 5.98 11.61 9.65
CA SER A 2 6.43 12.81 8.92
C SER A 2 5.64 13.02 7.63
N SER A 3 5.31 14.28 7.31
CA SER A 3 4.70 14.69 6.05
C SER A 3 5.71 15.28 5.04
N GLY A 4 7.01 15.17 5.34
CA GLY A 4 8.09 15.67 4.51
C GLY A 4 8.33 14.85 3.23
N ASN A 5 9.46 15.10 2.59
CA ASN A 5 9.85 14.40 1.36
C ASN A 5 9.96 12.88 1.59
N THR A 6 9.28 12.09 0.76
CA THR A 6 9.24 10.62 0.86
C THR A 6 10.63 9.99 0.89
N GLY A 7 11.52 10.42 -0.01
CA GLY A 7 12.89 9.90 -0.10
C GLY A 7 13.72 10.27 1.13
N ALA A 8 13.58 11.48 1.66
CA ALA A 8 14.23 11.90 2.90
C ALA A 8 13.74 11.09 4.11
N ILE A 9 12.44 10.76 4.17
CA ILE A 9 11.88 9.92 5.24
C ILE A 9 12.42 8.48 5.14
N ALA A 10 12.44 7.89 3.94
CA ALA A 10 12.98 6.56 3.71
C ALA A 10 14.49 6.50 4.05
N ALA A 11 15.26 7.48 3.59
CA ALA A 11 16.69 7.59 3.88
C ALA A 11 16.94 7.82 5.38
N GLY A 12 16.22 8.73 6.02
CA GLY A 12 16.30 8.98 7.46
C GLY A 12 15.97 7.74 8.28
N GLY A 13 14.96 6.96 7.89
CA GLY A 13 14.64 5.68 8.51
C GLY A 13 15.82 4.71 8.45
N VAL A 14 16.49 4.59 7.29
CA VAL A 14 17.66 3.72 7.16
C VAL A 14 18.87 4.24 7.93
N ILE A 15 19.17 5.54 7.83
CA ILE A 15 20.38 6.14 8.42
C ILE A 15 20.29 6.17 9.95
N LEU A 16 19.12 6.51 10.49
CA LEU A 16 18.94 6.70 11.93
C LEU A 16 18.56 5.41 12.66
N LEU A 17 17.74 4.56 12.04
CA LEU A 17 17.22 3.34 12.69
C LEU A 17 17.91 2.07 12.20
N GLY A 18 18.57 2.12 11.05
CA GLY A 18 19.06 0.92 10.38
C GLY A 18 17.93 0.06 9.79
N ARG A 19 18.34 -0.92 8.99
CA ARG A 19 17.43 -1.91 8.40
C ARG A 19 17.25 -3.10 9.35
N ILE A 20 16.10 -3.76 9.26
CA ILE A 20 15.93 -5.09 9.84
C ILE A 20 16.96 -6.04 9.20
N PRO A 21 17.70 -6.86 9.97
CA PRO A 21 18.64 -7.83 9.41
C PRO A 21 17.97 -8.73 8.36
N GLY A 22 18.64 -8.94 7.23
CA GLY A 22 18.10 -9.66 6.09
C GLY A 22 17.38 -8.77 5.06
N ILE A 23 16.87 -7.59 5.44
CA ILE A 23 16.22 -6.68 4.49
C ILE A 23 17.25 -5.83 3.73
N ASP A 24 17.21 -5.91 2.40
CA ASP A 24 18.08 -5.14 1.52
C ASP A 24 17.59 -3.69 1.36
N ARG A 25 16.29 -3.47 1.21
CA ARG A 25 15.73 -2.11 1.06
C ARG A 25 14.43 -1.96 1.85
N PRO A 26 14.18 -0.79 2.48
CA PRO A 26 12.87 -0.52 3.03
C PRO A 26 11.83 -0.35 1.90
N GLY A 27 10.58 -0.62 2.22
CA GLY A 27 9.44 -0.42 1.31
C GLY A 27 8.39 0.47 1.96
N LEU A 28 7.73 1.31 1.17
CA LEU A 28 6.55 2.07 1.59
C LEU A 28 5.29 1.33 1.16
N GLY A 29 4.44 1.00 2.13
CA GLY A 29 3.12 0.45 1.87
C GLY A 29 2.06 1.54 1.69
N ALA A 30 1.06 1.31 0.85
CA ALA A 30 -0.16 2.13 0.81
C ALA A 30 -1.39 1.24 0.83
N MET A 31 -2.33 1.52 1.74
CA MET A 31 -3.63 0.86 1.73
C MET A 31 -4.49 1.47 0.63
N LEU A 32 -4.92 0.64 -0.31
CA LEU A 32 -5.74 1.05 -1.44
C LEU A 32 -7.25 0.94 -1.12
N PRO A 33 -8.07 1.90 -1.60
CA PRO A 33 -9.51 1.87 -1.43
C PRO A 33 -10.19 1.00 -2.49
N VAL A 34 -10.00 -0.31 -2.39
CA VAL A 34 -10.55 -1.29 -3.36
C VAL A 34 -11.88 -1.88 -2.88
N LEU A 35 -12.53 -2.66 -3.75
CA LEU A 35 -13.74 -3.41 -3.40
C LEU A 35 -13.43 -4.65 -2.54
N ASN A 36 -14.38 -5.03 -1.69
CA ASN A 36 -14.49 -6.33 -1.01
C ASN A 36 -13.40 -6.73 0.00
N ARG A 37 -12.22 -6.10 0.01
CA ARG A 37 -11.13 -6.42 0.94
C ARG A 37 -10.16 -5.24 1.14
N PRO A 38 -9.33 -5.25 2.19
CA PRO A 38 -8.19 -4.35 2.29
C PRO A 38 -7.05 -4.82 1.37
N THR A 39 -6.47 -3.91 0.59
CA THR A 39 -5.30 -4.21 -0.25
C THR A 39 -4.14 -3.29 0.08
N LEU A 40 -2.97 -3.86 0.32
CA LEU A 40 -1.71 -3.16 0.48
C LEU A 40 -0.95 -3.17 -0.85
N LEU A 41 -0.65 -1.99 -1.39
CA LEU A 41 0.29 -1.83 -2.50
C LEU A 41 1.68 -1.54 -1.94
N MET A 42 2.71 -2.27 -2.40
CA MET A 42 4.08 -2.04 -1.97
C MET A 42 5.08 -2.38 -3.08
N ASP A 43 5.97 -1.51 -3.50
CA ASP A 43 6.35 -0.22 -2.91
C ASP A 43 5.71 0.98 -3.62
N VAL A 44 5.48 2.07 -2.90
CA VAL A 44 4.92 3.32 -3.44
C VAL A 44 5.88 4.52 -3.41
N GLY A 45 7.19 4.26 -3.37
CA GLY A 45 8.22 5.28 -3.57
C GLY A 45 9.37 5.28 -2.57
N GLY A 46 9.56 4.21 -1.80
CA GLY A 46 10.74 4.04 -0.94
C GLY A 46 11.99 3.65 -1.73
N THR A 47 11.83 2.78 -2.71
CA THR A 47 12.85 2.18 -3.56
C THR A 47 12.42 2.30 -5.02
N VAL A 48 12.89 3.35 -5.68
CA VAL A 48 12.48 3.71 -7.06
C VAL A 48 12.72 2.59 -8.06
N ARG A 49 13.85 1.88 -7.97
CA ARG A 49 14.15 0.71 -8.80
C ARG A 49 14.54 -0.44 -7.91
N CYS A 50 13.88 -1.57 -8.12
CA CYS A 50 14.04 -2.76 -7.29
C CYS A 50 14.91 -3.81 -7.98
N LYS A 51 15.69 -4.54 -7.19
CA LYS A 51 16.20 -5.87 -7.56
C LYS A 51 15.12 -6.92 -7.31
N PRO A 52 15.21 -8.13 -7.90
CA PRO A 52 14.26 -9.22 -7.65
C PRO A 52 14.05 -9.51 -6.15
N ILE A 53 15.15 -9.53 -5.39
CA ILE A 53 15.12 -9.75 -3.94
C ILE A 53 14.34 -8.67 -3.19
N ASN A 54 14.31 -7.42 -3.67
CA ASN A 54 13.54 -6.36 -3.02
C ASN A 54 12.04 -6.62 -3.15
N LEU A 55 11.57 -7.01 -4.34
CA LEU A 55 10.16 -7.33 -4.57
C LEU A 55 9.73 -8.55 -3.73
N PHE A 56 10.57 -9.58 -3.65
CA PHE A 56 10.34 -10.72 -2.76
C PHE A 56 10.23 -10.30 -1.28
N GLN A 57 11.17 -9.50 -0.80
CA GLN A 57 11.12 -8.99 0.58
C GLN A 57 9.91 -8.08 0.83
N PHE A 58 9.46 -7.35 -0.19
CA PHE A 58 8.23 -6.59 -0.09
C PHE A 58 7.02 -7.51 0.03
N ALA A 59 6.97 -8.60 -0.73
CA ALA A 59 5.93 -9.62 -0.58
C ALA A 59 5.89 -10.17 0.86
N GLN A 60 7.05 -10.53 1.42
CA GLN A 60 7.14 -11.01 2.81
C GLN A 60 6.66 -9.95 3.82
N MET A 61 7.22 -8.74 3.78
CA MET A 61 6.87 -7.67 4.71
C MET A 61 5.39 -7.27 4.59
N GLY A 62 4.86 -7.24 3.37
CA GLY A 62 3.46 -6.92 3.09
C GLY A 62 2.51 -7.98 3.65
N SER A 63 2.79 -9.26 3.41
CA SER A 63 1.99 -10.36 3.98
C SER A 63 2.04 -10.36 5.50
N ILE A 64 3.21 -10.18 6.10
CA ILE A 64 3.31 -10.06 7.56
C ILE A 64 2.48 -8.86 8.03
N TYR A 65 2.63 -7.70 7.41
CA TYR A 65 1.85 -6.51 7.79
C TYR A 65 0.33 -6.75 7.71
N MET A 66 -0.16 -7.37 6.64
CA MET A 66 -1.59 -7.69 6.49
C MET A 66 -2.08 -8.69 7.53
N LYS A 67 -1.27 -9.70 7.85
CA LYS A 67 -1.59 -10.67 8.90
C LYS A 67 -1.66 -10.05 10.28
N LEU A 68 -0.67 -9.22 10.62
CA LEU A 68 -0.53 -8.68 11.98
C LEU A 68 -1.44 -7.48 12.25
N PHE A 69 -1.67 -6.62 11.26
CA PHE A 69 -2.34 -5.33 11.45
C PHE A 69 -3.68 -5.23 10.76
N ARG A 70 -4.00 -6.14 9.84
CA ARG A 70 -5.30 -6.21 9.16
C ARG A 70 -6.04 -7.52 9.41
N ASN A 71 -5.49 -8.39 10.27
CA ASN A 71 -6.07 -9.67 10.66
C ASN A 71 -6.42 -10.57 9.45
N VAL A 72 -5.62 -10.51 8.39
CA VAL A 72 -5.77 -11.40 7.22
C VAL A 72 -4.89 -12.62 7.44
N GLU A 73 -5.47 -13.77 7.80
CA GLU A 73 -4.70 -14.94 8.24
C GLU A 73 -3.71 -15.49 7.19
N ASN A 74 -4.14 -15.56 5.92
CA ASN A 74 -3.35 -16.03 4.80
C ASN A 74 -3.40 -15.03 3.61
N PRO A 75 -2.70 -13.87 3.73
CA PRO A 75 -2.79 -12.79 2.75
C PRO A 75 -2.37 -13.24 1.37
N SER A 76 -3.26 -13.09 0.40
CA SER A 76 -2.94 -13.30 -1.00
C SER A 76 -1.93 -12.25 -1.49
N VAL A 77 -0.95 -12.69 -2.27
CA VAL A 77 0.10 -11.85 -2.85
C VAL A 77 0.02 -11.92 -4.37
N ARG A 78 0.06 -10.78 -5.04
CA ARG A 78 0.26 -10.70 -6.49
C ARG A 78 1.39 -9.74 -6.86
N LEU A 79 2.07 -10.02 -7.95
CA LEU A 79 3.11 -9.16 -8.51
C LEU A 79 2.52 -8.34 -9.66
N LEU A 80 2.57 -7.01 -9.56
CA LEU A 80 2.04 -6.11 -10.57
C LEU A 80 2.81 -6.27 -11.88
N ASN A 81 2.09 -6.41 -12.99
CA ASN A 81 2.67 -6.62 -14.30
C ASN A 81 1.79 -6.00 -15.40
N MET A 82 2.31 -5.99 -16.63
CA MET A 82 1.62 -5.49 -17.82
C MET A 82 0.70 -6.54 -18.47
N GLY A 83 0.56 -7.72 -17.87
CA GLY A 83 -0.28 -8.80 -18.35
C GLY A 83 -0.28 -9.98 -17.37
N GLU A 84 -1.32 -10.81 -17.44
CA GLU A 84 -1.41 -12.03 -16.62
C GLU A 84 -0.50 -13.17 -17.12
N GLU A 85 -0.02 -13.14 -18.37
CA GLU A 85 0.78 -14.23 -18.91
C GLU A 85 2.20 -14.28 -18.35
N LEU A 86 2.72 -15.49 -18.10
CA LEU A 86 4.07 -15.72 -17.56
C LEU A 86 5.20 -15.11 -18.40
N THR A 87 4.96 -14.90 -19.69
CA THR A 87 5.91 -14.31 -20.65
C THR A 87 5.97 -12.78 -20.59
N LYS A 88 5.05 -12.13 -19.85
CA LYS A 88 5.01 -10.68 -19.67
C LYS A 88 5.87 -10.25 -18.49
N GLY A 89 6.40 -9.05 -18.57
CA GLY A 89 7.28 -8.46 -17.58
C GLY A 89 8.74 -8.50 -18.00
N ASP A 90 9.57 -7.78 -17.26
CA ASP A 90 11.02 -7.76 -17.48
C ASP A 90 11.73 -8.88 -16.70
N GLU A 91 13.05 -8.96 -16.86
CA GLU A 91 13.88 -9.94 -16.15
C GLU A 91 13.77 -9.81 -14.62
N VAL A 92 13.54 -8.60 -14.11
CA VAL A 92 13.41 -8.34 -12.67
C VAL A 92 12.12 -8.94 -12.13
N ILE A 93 11.00 -8.71 -12.81
CA ILE A 93 9.69 -9.28 -12.47
C ILE A 93 9.71 -10.80 -12.56
N SER A 94 10.30 -11.35 -13.63
CA SER A 94 10.40 -12.81 -13.82
C SER A 94 11.24 -13.48 -12.72
N ALA A 95 12.40 -12.89 -12.38
CA ALA A 95 13.24 -13.41 -11.29
C ALA A 95 12.57 -13.24 -9.91
N ALA A 96 11.85 -12.14 -9.67
CA ALA A 96 11.12 -11.93 -8.43
C ALA A 96 9.99 -12.96 -8.28
N ARG A 97 9.26 -13.25 -9.35
CA ARG A 97 8.23 -14.31 -9.38
C ARG A 97 8.82 -15.64 -8.93
N GLN A 98 9.97 -16.05 -9.47
CA GLN A 98 10.61 -17.32 -9.07
C GLN A 98 10.95 -17.36 -7.57
N LEU A 99 11.43 -16.26 -7.00
CA LEU A 99 11.70 -16.18 -5.56
C LEU A 99 10.42 -16.29 -4.73
N ILE A 100 9.34 -15.64 -5.18
CA ILE A 100 8.05 -15.65 -4.47
C ILE A 100 7.37 -17.03 -4.57
N GLU A 101 7.40 -17.67 -5.74
CA GLU A 101 6.84 -19.01 -5.96
C GLU A 101 7.55 -20.10 -5.16
N ASN A 102 8.86 -19.95 -4.93
CA ASN A 102 9.66 -20.88 -4.13
C ASN A 102 9.61 -20.60 -2.62
N SER A 103 8.63 -19.81 -2.16
CA SER A 103 8.45 -19.46 -0.75
C SER A 103 7.09 -19.89 -0.23
N ASP A 104 6.89 -19.82 1.08
CA ASP A 104 5.61 -20.13 1.74
C ASP A 104 4.53 -19.04 1.59
N LEU A 105 4.76 -18.04 0.71
CA LEU A 105 3.79 -16.98 0.47
C LEU A 105 2.60 -17.49 -0.36
N ASN A 106 1.39 -17.02 -0.03
CA ASN A 106 0.19 -17.28 -0.82
C ASN A 106 0.19 -16.47 -2.12
N TYR A 107 1.06 -16.84 -3.05
CA TYR A 107 1.21 -16.19 -4.34
C TYR A 107 0.09 -16.60 -5.31
N GLN A 108 -0.58 -15.59 -5.88
CA GLN A 108 -1.75 -15.74 -6.74
C GLN A 108 -1.47 -15.24 -8.17
N GLY A 109 -0.20 -15.24 -8.58
CA GLY A 109 0.23 -14.84 -9.91
C GLY A 109 0.40 -13.32 -10.09
N TYR A 110 0.31 -12.89 -11.34
CA TYR A 110 0.40 -11.48 -11.68
C TYR A 110 -0.91 -10.73 -11.41
N ALA A 111 -0.79 -9.41 -11.30
CA ALA A 111 -1.92 -8.48 -11.26
C ALA A 111 -1.76 -7.45 -12.38
N GLU A 112 -2.82 -7.16 -13.11
CA GLU A 112 -2.87 -5.99 -13.97
C GLU A 112 -3.45 -4.78 -13.22
N ALA A 113 -3.09 -3.57 -13.66
CA ALA A 113 -3.46 -2.34 -12.96
C ALA A 113 -4.97 -2.04 -12.99
N ASN A 114 -5.67 -2.45 -14.05
CA ASN A 114 -7.13 -2.34 -14.22
C ASN A 114 -7.92 -3.20 -13.22
N ASP A 115 -7.34 -4.27 -12.71
CA ASP A 115 -7.99 -5.17 -11.76
C ASP A 115 -7.82 -4.76 -10.29
N ILE A 116 -6.86 -3.87 -10.00
CA ILE A 116 -6.60 -3.38 -8.64
C ILE A 116 -7.89 -2.89 -7.96
N PRO A 117 -8.75 -2.05 -8.57
CA PRO A 117 -9.97 -1.56 -7.92
C PRO A 117 -10.95 -2.67 -7.51
N ASN A 118 -10.91 -3.84 -8.17
CA ASN A 118 -11.78 -4.97 -7.88
C ASN A 118 -11.36 -5.77 -6.64
N GLY A 119 -10.22 -5.41 -6.02
CA GLY A 119 -9.74 -6.07 -4.80
C GLY A 119 -9.30 -7.50 -5.03
N ILE A 120 -8.50 -7.71 -6.08
CA ILE A 120 -8.02 -9.04 -6.51
C ILE A 120 -7.02 -9.69 -5.56
N SER A 121 -6.41 -8.93 -4.63
CA SER A 121 -5.38 -9.46 -3.73
C SER A 121 -5.26 -8.61 -2.46
N ASP A 122 -4.75 -9.20 -1.39
CA ASP A 122 -4.48 -8.51 -0.12
C ASP A 122 -3.17 -7.71 -0.18
N VAL A 123 -2.19 -8.20 -0.95
CA VAL A 123 -0.88 -7.58 -1.14
C VAL A 123 -0.54 -7.54 -2.62
N ILE A 124 -0.31 -6.35 -3.17
CA ILE A 124 0.15 -6.17 -4.56
C ILE A 124 1.56 -5.58 -4.53
N ILE A 125 2.49 -6.25 -5.21
CA ILE A 125 3.91 -5.89 -5.20
C ILE A 125 4.33 -5.18 -6.48
N CYS A 126 5.11 -4.11 -6.35
CA CYS A 126 5.73 -3.39 -7.46
C CYS A 126 6.98 -2.62 -7.00
N ASP A 127 7.72 -2.06 -7.95
CA ASP A 127 8.77 -1.09 -7.63
C ASP A 127 8.17 0.27 -7.25
N GLY A 128 8.95 1.08 -6.53
CA GLY A 128 8.50 2.36 -6.01
C GLY A 128 8.18 3.40 -7.09
N PHE A 129 8.73 3.30 -8.30
CA PHE A 129 8.32 4.19 -9.39
C PHE A 129 6.91 3.82 -9.85
N THR A 130 6.67 2.56 -10.17
CA THR A 130 5.37 2.06 -10.63
C THR A 130 4.28 2.29 -9.60
N GLY A 131 4.51 1.90 -8.34
CA GLY A 131 3.51 2.09 -7.29
C GLY A 131 3.19 3.55 -7.01
N ASN A 132 4.17 4.45 -7.08
CA ASN A 132 3.93 5.89 -6.93
C ASN A 132 3.09 6.46 -8.09
N VAL A 133 3.27 5.97 -9.32
CA VAL A 133 2.41 6.34 -10.46
C VAL A 133 0.98 5.85 -10.22
N VAL A 134 0.81 4.59 -9.80
CA VAL A 134 -0.51 3.99 -9.53
C VAL A 134 -1.28 4.78 -8.47
N ILE A 135 -0.66 5.09 -7.32
CA ILE A 135 -1.35 5.83 -6.26
C ILE A 135 -1.73 7.26 -6.71
N LYS A 136 -0.84 7.96 -7.41
CA LYS A 136 -1.11 9.35 -7.84
C LYS A 136 -2.16 9.42 -8.93
N PHE A 137 -2.18 8.43 -9.82
CA PHE A 137 -3.26 8.30 -10.79
C PHE A 137 -4.60 8.05 -10.09
N GLY A 138 -4.64 7.12 -9.13
CA GLY A 138 -5.85 6.86 -8.34
C GLY A 138 -6.34 8.08 -7.56
N GLU A 139 -5.43 8.84 -6.94
CA GLU A 139 -5.74 10.10 -6.27
C GLU A 139 -6.34 11.13 -7.24
N GLY A 140 -5.71 11.36 -8.39
CA GLY A 140 -6.19 12.30 -9.40
C GLY A 140 -7.53 11.90 -10.02
N LEU A 141 -7.74 10.61 -10.28
CA LEU A 141 -9.02 10.10 -10.77
C LEU A 141 -10.13 10.27 -9.72
N GLY A 142 -9.83 10.04 -8.44
CA GLY A 142 -10.76 10.27 -7.34
C GLY A 142 -11.16 11.75 -7.21
N GLU A 143 -10.21 12.67 -7.35
CA GLU A 143 -10.48 14.12 -7.38
C GLU A 143 -11.36 14.51 -8.58
N LEU A 144 -11.05 14.00 -9.78
CA LEU A 144 -11.84 14.23 -10.99
C LEU A 144 -13.30 13.78 -10.82
N LEU A 145 -13.53 12.54 -10.36
CA LEU A 145 -14.89 12.00 -10.17
C LEU A 145 -15.68 12.81 -9.14
N LYS A 146 -15.01 13.27 -8.08
CA LYS A 146 -15.62 14.12 -7.06
C LYS A 146 -16.06 15.47 -7.62
N ASP A 147 -15.21 16.08 -8.45
CA ASP A 147 -15.49 17.39 -9.05
C ASP A 147 -16.59 17.29 -10.11
N GLN A 148 -16.57 16.25 -10.96
CA GLN A 148 -17.66 15.99 -11.92
C GLN A 148 -19.00 15.75 -11.20
N PHE A 149 -19.01 14.93 -10.14
CA PHE A 149 -20.23 14.72 -9.36
C PHE A 149 -20.74 16.03 -8.73
N LYS A 150 -19.82 16.88 -8.26
CA LYS A 150 -20.14 18.19 -7.67
C LYS A 150 -20.76 19.14 -8.68
N GLU A 151 -20.24 19.18 -9.89
CA GLU A 151 -20.78 19.99 -10.98
C GLU A 151 -22.22 19.57 -11.33
N GLU A 152 -22.46 18.27 -11.48
CA GLU A 152 -23.77 17.72 -11.85
C GLU A 152 -24.86 18.07 -10.84
N TYR A 153 -24.64 17.84 -9.54
CA TYR A 153 -25.67 18.19 -8.55
C TYR A 153 -25.75 19.69 -8.26
N ALA A 154 -24.70 20.49 -8.49
CA ALA A 154 -24.76 21.93 -8.25
C ALA A 154 -25.68 22.63 -9.26
N ASN A 155 -25.64 22.19 -10.52
CA ASN A 155 -26.28 22.85 -11.66
C ASN A 155 -27.72 22.38 -11.93
N HIS A 156 -28.17 21.26 -11.33
CA HIS A 156 -29.48 20.68 -11.61
C HIS A 156 -30.35 20.50 -10.35
N LEU A 157 -31.64 20.89 -10.42
CA LEU A 157 -32.58 20.81 -9.29
C LEU A 157 -33.01 19.37 -8.96
N LEU A 158 -33.25 18.52 -9.97
CA LEU A 158 -33.66 17.13 -9.78
C LEU A 158 -32.58 16.27 -9.07
N PRO A 159 -31.29 16.31 -9.49
CA PRO A 159 -30.20 15.64 -8.78
C PRO A 159 -30.04 16.08 -7.32
N LYS A 160 -30.34 17.34 -6.95
CA LYS A 160 -30.29 17.79 -5.54
C LYS A 160 -31.30 17.05 -4.67
N VAL A 161 -32.53 16.89 -5.16
CA VAL A 161 -33.58 16.16 -4.43
C VAL A 161 -33.22 14.68 -4.34
N GLY A 162 -32.75 14.07 -5.43
CA GLY A 162 -32.26 12.68 -5.41
C GLY A 162 -31.08 12.47 -4.45
N LEU A 163 -30.14 13.42 -4.40
CA LEU A 163 -28.99 13.38 -3.50
C LEU A 163 -29.40 13.41 -2.03
N LEU A 164 -30.48 14.11 -1.67
CA LEU A 164 -30.97 14.12 -0.29
C LEU A 164 -31.30 12.70 0.20
N PHE A 165 -31.97 11.91 -0.63
CA PHE A 165 -32.30 10.52 -0.32
C PHE A 165 -31.08 9.60 -0.40
N MET A 166 -30.17 9.85 -1.34
CA MET A 166 -28.95 9.04 -1.52
C MET A 166 -27.76 9.49 -0.64
N TRP A 167 -27.90 10.55 0.15
CA TRP A 167 -26.78 11.21 0.82
C TRP A 167 -25.95 10.28 1.70
N THR A 168 -26.62 9.38 2.42
CA THR A 168 -25.96 8.39 3.28
C THR A 168 -25.16 7.36 2.47
N ALA A 169 -25.71 6.89 1.35
CA ALA A 169 -25.02 5.99 0.43
C ALA A 169 -23.83 6.71 -0.23
N MET A 170 -24.03 7.92 -0.74
CA MET A 170 -22.98 8.74 -1.35
C MET A 170 -21.85 9.06 -0.38
N LYS A 171 -22.17 9.43 0.87
CA LYS A 171 -21.16 9.63 1.93
C LYS A 171 -20.33 8.36 2.19
N ARG A 172 -20.95 7.18 2.17
CA ARG A 172 -20.23 5.91 2.35
C ARG A 172 -19.31 5.62 1.18
N VAL A 173 -19.76 5.84 -0.05
CA VAL A 173 -18.94 5.63 -1.27
C VAL A 173 -17.79 6.63 -1.33
N LEU A 174 -18.07 7.92 -1.26
CA LEU A 174 -17.05 8.98 -1.26
C LEU A 174 -16.08 8.82 -0.08
N GLY A 175 -16.58 8.37 1.06
CA GLY A 175 -15.78 8.11 2.25
C GLY A 175 -14.78 6.95 2.13
N ARG A 176 -14.86 6.12 1.08
CA ARG A 176 -13.86 5.08 0.76
C ARG A 176 -12.63 5.66 0.08
N PHE A 177 -12.79 6.72 -0.72
CA PHE A 177 -11.70 7.44 -1.38
C PHE A 177 -11.01 8.46 -0.45
N ASP A 178 -11.45 8.56 0.80
CA ASP A 178 -10.84 9.41 1.82
C ASP A 178 -9.52 8.80 2.32
N TRP A 179 -8.44 9.07 1.57
CA TRP A 179 -7.09 8.62 1.88
C TRP A 179 -6.58 9.14 3.23
N GLU A 180 -7.15 10.22 3.77
CA GLU A 180 -6.79 10.73 5.10
C GLU A 180 -7.02 9.67 6.18
N LYS A 181 -8.06 8.82 6.03
CA LYS A 181 -8.38 7.73 6.96
C LYS A 181 -7.38 6.58 6.93
N ALA A 182 -6.61 6.43 5.85
CA ALA A 182 -5.61 5.38 5.75
C ALA A 182 -4.43 5.60 6.73
N GLY A 183 -4.29 6.82 7.28
CA GLY A 183 -3.26 7.12 8.28
C GLY A 183 -1.84 7.21 7.70
N GLY A 184 -1.70 7.30 6.38
CA GLY A 184 -0.40 7.38 5.70
C GLY A 184 0.21 6.01 5.39
N SER A 185 1.43 6.08 4.87
CA SER A 185 2.20 4.95 4.36
C SER A 185 3.22 4.47 5.40
N PRO A 186 3.10 3.24 5.93
CA PRO A 186 4.16 2.66 6.75
C PRO A 186 5.42 2.45 5.92
N VAL A 187 6.58 2.78 6.48
CA VAL A 187 7.90 2.41 5.95
C VAL A 187 8.31 1.12 6.65
N LEU A 188 8.22 0.00 5.93
CA LEU A 188 8.58 -1.33 6.42
C LEU A 188 10.05 -1.63 6.14
N GLY A 189 10.65 -2.48 6.97
CA GLY A 189 12.04 -2.93 6.79
C GLY A 189 13.11 -2.13 7.55
N VAL A 190 12.70 -1.16 8.39
CA VAL A 190 13.60 -0.40 9.29
C VAL A 190 13.38 -0.79 10.76
N ASN A 191 14.38 -0.61 11.63
CA ASN A 191 14.24 -0.95 13.07
C ASN A 191 13.48 0.11 13.88
N GLY A 192 12.34 0.56 13.38
CA GLY A 192 11.46 1.47 14.11
C GLY A 192 10.18 1.77 13.36
N THR A 193 9.25 2.43 14.05
CA THR A 193 7.94 2.76 13.48
C THR A 193 7.99 4.07 12.72
N VAL A 194 8.03 3.99 11.39
CA VAL A 194 8.07 5.16 10.52
C VAL A 194 6.82 5.18 9.65
N ILE A 195 6.06 6.27 9.73
CA ILE A 195 4.88 6.51 8.89
C ILE A 195 5.09 7.81 8.14
N LYS A 196 5.04 7.71 6.80
CA LYS A 196 5.01 8.83 5.88
C LYS A 196 3.57 9.25 5.65
N VAL A 197 3.30 10.53 5.74
CA VAL A 197 1.98 11.11 5.51
C VAL A 197 2.07 12.01 4.28
N HIS A 198 0.98 12.23 3.54
CA HIS A 198 1.03 13.11 2.37
C HIS A 198 1.35 14.55 2.80
N GLY A 199 2.20 15.28 2.08
CA GLY A 199 2.51 16.69 2.39
C GLY A 199 1.33 17.66 2.45
N ARG A 200 0.18 17.33 1.84
CA ARG A 200 -1.06 18.13 1.89
C ARG A 200 -2.01 17.72 3.04
N SER A 201 -1.56 16.80 3.89
CA SER A 201 -2.38 16.23 4.95
C SER A 201 -2.76 17.24 6.01
N LYS A 202 -4.03 17.18 6.43
CA LYS A 202 -4.56 18.01 7.52
C LYS A 202 -4.43 17.29 8.86
N SER A 203 -4.82 17.99 9.93
CA SER A 203 -4.77 17.48 11.32
C SER A 203 -5.41 16.10 11.48
N LYS A 204 -6.51 15.84 10.77
CA LYS A 204 -7.21 14.55 10.78
C LYS A 204 -6.34 13.41 10.25
N ALA A 205 -5.76 13.55 9.05
CA ALA A 205 -4.84 12.56 8.49
C ALA A 205 -3.62 12.32 9.40
N ILE A 206 -3.06 13.38 9.99
CA ILE A 206 -1.93 13.27 10.93
C ILE A 206 -2.35 12.49 12.20
N SER A 207 -3.55 12.74 12.73
CA SER A 207 -4.06 12.00 13.89
C SER A 207 -4.21 10.50 13.62
N TYR A 208 -4.76 10.11 12.46
CA TYR A 208 -4.83 8.70 12.06
C TYR A 208 -3.44 8.08 11.88
N ALA A 209 -2.48 8.84 11.36
CA ALA A 209 -1.09 8.39 11.25
C ALA A 209 -0.43 8.15 12.61
N ILE A 210 -0.65 9.04 13.57
CA ILE A 210 -0.13 8.88 14.94
C ILE A 210 -0.77 7.65 15.60
N LEU A 211 -2.08 7.47 15.48
CA LEU A 211 -2.78 6.29 16.01
C LEU A 211 -2.29 5.00 15.37
N GLY A 212 -2.09 5.00 14.04
CA GLY A 212 -1.51 3.86 13.32
C GLY A 212 -0.08 3.55 13.79
N ALA A 213 0.74 4.56 14.01
CA ALA A 213 2.10 4.38 14.54
C ALA A 213 2.10 3.85 15.97
N ALA A 214 1.23 4.38 16.84
CA ALA A 214 1.08 3.92 18.21
C ALA A 214 0.66 2.44 18.24
N ASN A 215 -0.38 2.08 17.48
CA ASN A 215 -0.83 0.69 17.37
C ASN A 215 0.29 -0.23 16.86
N PHE A 216 1.02 0.18 15.81
CA PHE A 216 2.14 -0.59 15.27
C PHE A 216 3.26 -0.80 16.29
N ALA A 217 3.57 0.21 17.09
CA ALA A 217 4.58 0.14 18.15
C ALA A 217 4.10 -0.73 19.33
N GLU A 218 2.88 -0.54 19.82
CA GLU A 218 2.28 -1.27 20.94
C GLU A 218 2.24 -2.79 20.69
N HIS A 219 1.99 -3.20 19.45
CA HIS A 219 1.94 -4.62 19.06
C HIS A 219 3.30 -5.17 18.61
N ASN A 220 4.41 -4.49 18.93
CA ASN A 220 5.77 -4.89 18.57
C ASN A 220 5.94 -5.19 17.06
N GLY A 221 5.38 -4.36 16.19
CA GLY A 221 5.32 -4.62 14.74
C GLY A 221 6.67 -4.88 14.09
N VAL A 222 7.69 -4.08 14.45
CA VAL A 222 9.06 -4.27 13.98
C VAL A 222 9.64 -5.62 14.43
N GLY A 223 9.45 -5.97 15.70
CA GLY A 223 9.96 -7.23 16.26
C GLY A 223 9.34 -8.44 15.57
N ARG A 224 8.02 -8.42 15.38
CA ARG A 224 7.30 -9.51 14.71
C ARG A 224 7.69 -9.64 13.24
N ILE A 225 7.84 -8.53 12.51
CA ILE A 225 8.36 -8.56 11.13
C ILE A 225 9.78 -9.14 11.10
N ARG A 226 10.65 -8.74 12.02
CA ARG A 226 12.01 -9.27 12.14
C ARG A 226 12.03 -10.77 12.40
N GLU A 227 11.20 -11.26 13.32
CA GLU A 227 11.11 -12.69 13.66
C GLU A 227 10.65 -13.52 12.46
N GLU A 228 9.60 -13.08 11.76
CA GLU A 228 9.09 -13.79 10.59
C GLU A 228 10.09 -13.79 9.42
N ILE A 229 10.80 -12.68 9.18
CA ILE A 229 11.87 -12.64 8.18
C ILE A 229 13.02 -13.59 8.56
N ALA A 230 13.41 -13.64 9.83
CA ALA A 230 14.46 -14.54 10.30
C ALA A 230 14.07 -16.02 10.14
N ARG A 231 12.80 -16.38 10.33
CA ARG A 231 12.29 -17.73 10.07
C ARG A 231 12.26 -18.07 8.59
N GLY A 232 11.81 -17.14 7.74
CA GLY A 232 11.73 -17.33 6.29
C GLY A 232 13.07 -17.27 5.56
N GLY A 233 14.12 -16.71 6.17
CA GLY A 233 15.49 -16.68 5.64
C GLY A 233 16.37 -17.85 6.09
N ALA A 234 15.85 -18.78 6.90
CA ALA A 234 16.56 -19.96 7.39
C ALA A 234 16.30 -21.22 6.53
N GLN A 235 15.74 -21.07 5.33
CA GLN A 235 15.49 -22.13 4.36
C GLN A 235 16.35 -21.92 3.10
#